data_AF-A0A3M1EDH3-F1
#
_entry.id   AF-A0A3M1EDH3-F1
#
_cell.length_a   1.000
_cell.length_b   1.000
_cell.length_c   1.000
_cell.angle_alpha   90.00
_cell.angle_beta   90.00
_cell.angle_gamma   90.00
#
_symmetry.space_group_name_H-M   'P 1'
#
loop_
_entity.id
_entity.type
_entity.pdbx_description
1 polymer ?
#
loop_
_entity_poly.entity_id
_entity_poly.type
_entity_poly.pdbx_seq_one_letter_code
_entity_poly.pdbx_strand_id
1 'polypeptide(L)'
;VSVTSNLIGERFGRMLVSLGFMTEDQRMEMLRKITEDGGSEEEAVLALGFLHPNQLEEVHRNHLAQRFMELFTWRRGRFRLTRSSVEMTQAPERLALPRLIYAGIQKYYDIETIQRWLGAAYQTPFARDLSNIEANSLTLTDPGRSDLAQFLRELPQEDARLLKILDGTKTIEKISQALGVEEIRVARSLYFLHLTGLVKSVDWEDIIESKLGEIDMIDLSMTSFGMGNLRL
;
A
#
# COMPACT_ATOMS: atom_id res chain seq x y z
N VAL A 1 1.08 15.71 7.62
CA VAL A 1 -0.06 14.90 8.12
C VAL A 1 0.00 14.99 9.63
N SER A 2 -1.08 15.40 10.32
CA SER A 2 -1.10 15.34 11.79
C SER A 2 -1.87 14.10 12.23
N VAL A 3 -1.31 13.37 13.19
CA VAL A 3 -1.94 12.22 13.83
C VAL A 3 -2.09 12.58 15.29
N THR A 4 -3.33 12.69 15.77
CA THR A 4 -3.62 12.91 17.18
C THR A 4 -4.28 11.66 17.73
N SER A 5 -3.74 11.15 18.84
CA SER A 5 -4.32 10.03 19.57
C SER A 5 -4.83 10.49 20.91
N ASN A 6 -5.96 9.92 21.33
CA ASN A 6 -6.52 10.12 22.66
C ASN A 6 -6.02 9.08 23.68
N LEU A 7 -5.17 8.13 23.28
CA LEU A 7 -4.60 7.12 24.17
C LEU A 7 -3.39 7.67 24.93
N ILE A 8 -3.44 7.62 26.27
CA ILE A 8 -2.43 8.21 27.17
C ILE A 8 -1.03 7.60 26.99
N GLY A 9 -0.95 6.33 26.60
CA GLY A 9 0.32 5.65 26.27
C GLY A 9 0.97 6.13 24.98
N GLU A 10 0.27 6.96 24.20
CA GLU A 10 0.68 7.38 22.87
C GLU A 10 1.24 8.79 22.80
N ARG A 11 1.40 9.44 23.96
CA ARG A 11 2.00 10.76 24.07
C ARG A 11 3.49 10.73 23.73
N PHE A 12 3.94 11.79 23.07
CA PHE A 12 5.27 11.92 22.48
C PHE A 12 6.40 11.61 23.48
N GLY A 13 6.33 12.12 24.71
CA GLY A 13 7.32 11.83 25.76
C GLY A 13 7.43 10.35 26.16
N ARG A 14 6.32 9.58 26.18
CA ARG A 14 6.38 8.13 26.47
C ARG A 14 7.00 7.36 25.31
N MET A 15 6.72 7.77 24.08
CA MET A 15 7.35 7.18 22.91
C MET A 15 8.87 7.40 22.94
N LEU A 16 9.35 8.61 23.26
CA LEU A 16 10.78 8.88 23.36
C LEU A 16 11.48 7.96 24.37
N VAL A 17 10.81 7.65 25.50
CA VAL A 17 11.30 6.64 26.46
C VAL A 17 11.38 5.25 25.83
N SER A 18 10.31 4.81 25.15
CA SER A 18 10.27 3.47 24.55
C SER A 18 11.33 3.26 23.44
N LEU A 19 11.73 4.34 22.76
CA LEU A 19 12.74 4.34 21.72
C LEU A 19 14.17 4.53 22.28
N GLY A 20 14.32 4.75 23.60
CA GLY A 20 15.61 4.95 24.26
C GLY A 20 16.23 6.33 24.05
N PHE A 21 15.50 7.30 23.49
CA PHE A 21 15.96 8.69 23.36
C PHE A 21 15.96 9.44 24.70
N MET A 22 15.15 8.98 25.65
CA MET A 22 15.15 9.50 27.02
C MET A 22 14.87 8.39 28.03
N THR A 23 15.21 8.64 29.28
CA THR A 23 14.82 7.83 30.44
C THR A 23 13.49 8.31 31.01
N GLU A 24 12.87 7.48 31.86
CA GLU A 24 11.63 7.87 32.55
C GLU A 24 11.86 9.08 33.49
N ASP A 25 13.04 9.19 34.11
CA ASP A 25 13.40 10.34 34.94
C ASP A 25 13.51 11.63 34.11
N GLN A 26 14.14 11.56 32.93
CA GLN A 26 14.17 12.68 31.98
C GLN A 26 12.77 13.06 31.49
N ARG A 27 11.89 12.08 31.28
CA ARG A 27 10.48 12.33 30.92
C ARG A 27 9.75 13.09 32.03
N MET A 28 10.00 12.74 33.30
CA MET A 28 9.42 13.46 34.45
C MET A 28 9.96 14.89 34.56
N GLU A 29 11.25 15.10 34.29
CA GLU A 29 11.85 16.44 34.25
C GLU A 29 11.23 17.31 33.15
N MET A 30 11.05 16.76 31.95
CA MET A 30 10.37 17.43 30.84
C MET A 30 8.95 17.85 31.24
N LEU A 31 8.16 16.96 31.86
CA LEU A 31 6.81 17.29 32.30
C LEU A 31 6.78 18.40 33.36
N ARG A 32 7.78 18.42 34.27
CA ARG A 32 7.90 19.50 35.26
C ARG A 32 8.15 20.84 34.57
N LYS A 33 9.09 20.86 33.61
CA LYS A 33 9.38 22.06 32.81
C LYS A 33 8.15 22.61 32.08
N ILE A 34 7.36 21.74 31.43
CA ILE A 34 6.11 22.15 30.75
C ILE A 34 5.10 22.73 31.74
N THR A 35 5.05 22.19 32.96
CA THR A 35 4.13 22.67 34.00
C THR A 35 4.55 24.04 34.53
N GLU A 36 5.86 24.30 34.63
CA GLU A 36 6.44 25.55 35.14
C GLU A 36 6.46 26.66 34.09
N ASP A 37 6.93 26.37 32.88
CA ASP A 37 7.18 27.35 31.83
C ASP A 37 6.04 27.44 30.80
N GLY A 38 5.13 26.46 30.79
CA GLY A 38 4.18 26.24 29.69
C GLY A 38 4.86 25.64 28.44
N GLY A 39 4.14 25.61 27.32
CA GLY A 39 4.66 25.15 26.03
C GLY A 39 4.35 23.70 25.66
N SER A 40 4.97 23.22 24.59
CA SER A 40 4.78 21.86 24.07
C SER A 40 5.81 20.86 24.60
N GLU A 41 5.51 19.55 24.49
CA GLU A 41 6.49 18.50 24.81
C GLU A 41 7.74 18.62 23.92
N GLU A 42 7.58 19.00 22.65
CA GLU A 42 8.68 19.15 21.68
C GLU A 42 9.62 20.30 22.08
N GLU A 43 9.07 21.45 22.44
CA GLU A 43 9.84 22.62 22.91
C GLU A 43 10.63 22.28 24.18
N ALA A 44 10.01 21.59 25.12
CA ALA A 44 10.64 21.19 26.38
C ALA A 44 11.79 20.19 26.16
N VAL A 45 11.63 19.21 25.27
CA VAL A 45 12.66 18.21 24.95
C VAL A 45 13.88 18.86 24.29
N LEU A 46 13.66 19.80 23.37
CA LEU A 46 14.73 20.56 22.73
C LEU A 46 15.44 21.48 23.74
N ALA A 47 14.68 22.19 24.57
CA ALA A 47 15.23 23.12 25.56
C ALA A 47 16.06 22.40 26.64
N LEU A 48 15.69 21.17 27.01
CA LEU A 48 16.43 20.34 27.97
C LEU A 48 17.59 19.57 27.32
N GLY A 49 17.75 19.66 25.99
CA GLY A 49 18.82 18.97 25.27
C GLY A 49 18.67 17.45 25.22
N PHE A 50 17.47 16.92 25.47
CA PHE A 50 17.20 15.47 25.41
C PHE A 50 17.11 14.96 23.97
N LEU A 51 16.84 15.85 23.01
CA LEU A 51 16.82 15.55 21.58
C LEU A 51 17.41 16.72 20.80
N HIS A 52 18.20 16.42 19.77
CA HIS A 52 18.67 17.43 18.84
C HIS A 52 17.55 17.77 17.82
N PRO A 53 17.44 19.02 17.33
CA PRO A 53 16.44 19.39 16.31
C PRO A 53 16.43 18.45 15.09
N ASN A 54 17.61 18.07 14.58
CA ASN A 54 17.73 17.14 13.46
C ASN A 54 17.20 15.72 13.75
N GLN A 55 17.12 15.32 15.03
CA GLN A 55 16.56 14.03 15.44
C GLN A 55 15.05 14.11 15.63
N LEU A 56 14.48 15.29 15.88
CA LEU A 56 13.05 15.48 16.12
C LEU A 56 12.22 15.06 14.90
N GLU A 57 12.62 15.47 13.71
CA GLU A 57 11.95 15.07 12.47
C GLU A 57 11.99 13.54 12.27
N GLU A 58 13.14 12.92 12.48
CA GLU A 58 13.26 11.46 12.35
C GLU A 58 12.38 10.72 13.36
N VAL A 59 12.35 11.19 14.60
CA VAL A 59 11.48 10.63 15.64
C VAL A 59 10.01 10.79 15.26
N HIS A 60 9.59 11.95 14.76
CA HIS A 60 8.22 12.18 14.29
C HIS A 60 7.85 11.23 13.14
N ARG A 61 8.72 11.11 12.13
CA ARG A 61 8.54 10.18 11.03
C ARG A 61 8.34 8.75 11.52
N ASN A 62 9.21 8.31 12.42
CA ASN A 62 9.19 6.96 12.97
C ASN A 62 7.93 6.72 13.81
N HIS A 63 7.51 7.72 14.59
CA HIS A 63 6.25 7.67 15.34
C HIS A 63 5.05 7.49 14.42
N LEU A 64 4.96 8.36 13.42
CA LEU A 64 3.85 8.37 12.47
C LEU A 64 3.81 7.05 11.69
N ALA A 65 4.97 6.55 11.25
CA ALA A 65 5.07 5.23 10.62
C ALA A 65 4.61 4.12 11.57
N GLN A 66 5.05 4.10 12.82
CA GLN A 66 4.62 3.10 13.80
C GLN A 66 3.10 3.15 14.02
N ARG A 67 2.52 4.34 14.22
CA ARG A 67 1.06 4.52 14.38
C ARG A 67 0.30 4.07 13.15
N PHE A 68 0.81 4.39 11.98
CA PHE A 68 0.23 3.92 10.73
C PHE A 68 0.24 2.39 10.66
N MET A 69 1.33 1.74 11.06
CA MET A 69 1.45 0.28 11.08
C MET A 69 0.49 -0.37 12.09
N GLU A 70 0.22 0.27 13.23
CA GLU A 70 -0.76 -0.22 14.22
C GLU A 70 -2.18 -0.31 13.65
N LEU A 71 -2.54 0.55 12.68
CA LEU A 71 -3.85 0.48 12.01
C LEU A 71 -4.11 -0.88 11.35
N PHE A 72 -3.07 -1.58 10.89
CA PHE A 72 -3.22 -2.90 10.27
C PHE A 72 -3.58 -4.00 11.28
N THR A 73 -3.45 -3.74 12.58
CA THR A 73 -3.88 -4.65 13.64
C THR A 73 -5.37 -4.48 14.02
N TRP A 74 -6.00 -3.39 13.57
CA TRP A 74 -7.38 -3.09 13.92
C TRP A 74 -8.35 -3.96 13.13
N ARG A 75 -9.22 -4.67 13.85
CA ARG A 75 -10.24 -5.53 13.22
C ARG A 75 -11.50 -4.77 12.80
N ARG A 76 -11.78 -3.63 13.44
CA ARG A 76 -12.97 -2.79 13.21
C ARG A 76 -12.63 -1.33 13.50
N GLY A 77 -13.19 -0.42 12.72
CA GLY A 77 -13.04 1.02 12.91
C GLY A 77 -14.16 1.79 12.21
N ARG A 78 -14.34 3.05 12.61
CA ARG A 78 -15.21 4.00 11.91
C ARG A 78 -14.35 5.16 11.47
N PHE A 79 -14.41 5.50 10.18
CA PHE A 79 -13.69 6.63 9.62
C PHE A 79 -14.66 7.66 9.05
N ARG A 80 -14.23 8.91 9.01
CA ARG A 80 -14.93 10.01 8.35
C ARG A 80 -13.91 10.82 7.59
N LEU A 81 -14.16 11.01 6.30
CA LEU A 81 -13.36 11.90 5.46
C LEU A 81 -14.00 13.28 5.51
N THR A 82 -13.23 14.27 5.97
CA THR A 82 -13.64 15.68 5.99
C THR A 82 -12.73 16.47 5.08
N ARG A 83 -13.31 17.25 4.16
CA ARG A 83 -12.56 18.29 3.45
C ARG A 83 -12.35 19.45 4.41
N SER A 84 -11.20 19.53 5.05
CA SER A 84 -10.80 20.71 5.81
C SER A 84 -9.69 21.44 5.07
N SER A 85 -9.85 22.75 4.90
CA SER A 85 -8.75 23.65 4.53
C SER A 85 -7.91 23.90 5.78
N VAL A 86 -7.22 22.89 6.27
CA VAL A 86 -6.20 23.14 7.29
C VAL A 86 -5.07 23.85 6.56
N GLU A 87 -4.88 25.13 6.84
CA GLU A 87 -3.65 25.84 6.46
C GLU A 87 -2.50 25.11 7.14
N MET A 88 -1.83 24.25 6.38
CA MET A 88 -0.66 23.53 6.86
C MET A 88 0.48 24.54 6.94
N THR A 89 0.72 25.09 8.14
CA THR A 89 1.81 26.03 8.42
C THR A 89 3.20 25.39 8.26
N GLN A 90 3.27 24.05 8.21
CA GLN A 90 4.48 23.30 7.89
C GLN A 90 4.18 22.32 6.75
N ALA A 91 5.14 22.16 5.84
CA ALA A 91 5.04 21.17 4.77
C ALA A 91 4.76 19.80 5.42
N PRO A 92 3.71 19.07 4.99
CA PRO A 92 3.40 17.79 5.57
C PRO A 92 4.63 16.89 5.46
N GLU A 93 5.10 16.38 6.60
CA GLU A 93 6.08 15.31 6.60
C GLU A 93 5.56 14.17 5.71
N ARG A 94 6.32 13.87 4.65
CA ARG A 94 5.91 12.94 3.61
C ARG A 94 6.24 11.53 4.06
N LEU A 95 5.23 10.84 4.58
CA LEU A 95 5.31 9.40 4.75
C LEU A 95 5.26 8.74 3.37
N ALA A 96 6.13 7.77 3.12
CA ALA A 96 6.04 6.91 1.94
C ALA A 96 4.85 5.94 2.09
N LEU A 97 3.62 6.46 2.03
CA LEU A 97 2.40 5.72 2.32
C LEU A 97 2.27 4.40 1.53
N PRO A 98 2.58 4.34 0.22
CA PRO A 98 2.54 3.06 -0.50
C PRO A 98 3.43 1.98 0.12
N ARG A 99 4.65 2.34 0.56
CA ARG A 99 5.58 1.42 1.24
C ARG A 99 5.04 0.98 2.59
N LEU A 100 4.47 1.90 3.36
CA LEU A 100 3.87 1.58 4.66
C LEU A 100 2.64 0.68 4.51
N ILE A 101 1.79 0.93 3.50
CA ILE A 101 0.63 0.08 3.21
C ILE A 101 1.10 -1.32 2.83
N TYR A 102 2.06 -1.41 1.91
CA TYR A 102 2.66 -2.68 1.51
C TYR A 102 3.23 -3.43 2.72
N ALA A 103 4.10 -2.78 3.50
CA ALA A 103 4.70 -3.38 4.69
C ALA A 103 3.65 -3.81 5.73
N GLY A 104 2.61 -3.01 5.92
CA GLY A 104 1.48 -3.29 6.82
C GLY A 104 0.75 -4.57 6.45
N ILE A 105 0.37 -4.70 5.18
CA ILE A 105 -0.27 -5.92 4.64
C ILE A 105 0.65 -7.12 4.81
N GLN A 106 1.91 -7.00 4.41
CA GLN A 106 2.87 -8.09 4.46
C GLN A 106 3.10 -8.61 5.89
N LYS A 107 3.10 -7.70 6.87
CA LYS A 107 3.38 -8.01 8.27
C LYS A 107 2.17 -8.52 9.06
N TYR A 108 1.00 -7.92 8.86
CA TYR A 108 -0.12 -8.10 9.80
C TYR A 108 -1.32 -8.86 9.25
N TYR A 109 -1.50 -8.97 7.94
CA TYR A 109 -2.71 -9.62 7.39
C TYR A 109 -2.54 -11.13 7.35
N ASP A 110 -3.35 -11.86 8.10
CA ASP A 110 -3.45 -13.33 8.01
C ASP A 110 -4.26 -13.76 6.77
N ILE A 111 -4.31 -15.08 6.55
CA ILE A 111 -4.98 -15.65 5.39
C ILE A 111 -6.48 -15.37 5.42
N GLU A 112 -7.12 -15.44 6.59
CA GLU A 112 -8.54 -15.18 6.74
C GLU A 112 -8.89 -13.72 6.45
N THR A 113 -8.01 -12.79 6.82
CA THR A 113 -8.15 -11.37 6.50
C THR A 113 -8.03 -11.12 5.00
N ILE A 114 -7.03 -11.70 4.34
CA ILE A 114 -6.87 -11.59 2.89
C ILE A 114 -8.06 -12.20 2.15
N GLN A 115 -8.50 -13.40 2.54
CA GLN A 115 -9.68 -14.05 1.96
C GLN A 115 -10.94 -13.21 2.12
N ARG A 116 -11.15 -12.61 3.31
CA ARG A 116 -12.30 -11.73 3.55
C ARG A 116 -12.28 -10.50 2.64
N TRP A 117 -11.11 -9.90 2.43
CA TRP A 117 -10.99 -8.67 1.65
C TRP A 117 -11.00 -8.91 0.14
N LEU A 118 -10.38 -9.99 -0.34
CA LEU A 118 -10.47 -10.39 -1.75
C LEU A 118 -11.85 -10.99 -2.08
N GLY A 119 -12.54 -11.59 -1.11
CA GLY A 119 -13.83 -12.23 -1.33
C GLY A 119 -13.73 -13.33 -2.39
N ALA A 120 -14.62 -13.30 -3.38
CA ALA A 120 -14.63 -14.26 -4.49
C ALA A 120 -13.32 -14.25 -5.30
N ALA A 121 -12.65 -13.08 -5.40
CA ALA A 121 -11.41 -12.94 -6.15
C ALA A 121 -10.27 -13.82 -5.59
N TYR A 122 -10.35 -14.26 -4.33
CA TYR A 122 -9.35 -15.14 -3.75
C TYR A 122 -9.22 -16.47 -4.50
N GLN A 123 -10.35 -16.98 -5.02
CA GLN A 123 -10.44 -18.28 -5.69
C GLN A 123 -10.36 -18.18 -7.22
N THR A 124 -10.26 -16.98 -7.77
CA THR A 124 -10.22 -16.77 -9.22
C THR A 124 -8.80 -16.57 -9.74
N PRO A 125 -8.58 -16.76 -11.04
CA PRO A 125 -7.33 -16.40 -11.67
C PRO A 125 -7.04 -14.90 -11.63
N PHE A 126 -5.77 -14.52 -11.63
CA PHE A 126 -5.35 -13.11 -11.70
C PHE A 126 -4.62 -12.79 -13.02
N ALA A 127 -4.93 -11.62 -13.57
CA ALA A 127 -4.24 -11.03 -14.72
C ALA A 127 -3.65 -9.67 -14.37
N ARG A 128 -2.62 -9.26 -15.11
CA ARG A 128 -2.16 -7.87 -15.11
C ARG A 128 -3.24 -6.96 -15.69
N ASP A 129 -3.40 -5.78 -15.09
CA ASP A 129 -4.28 -4.74 -15.63
C ASP A 129 -3.46 -3.71 -16.42
N LEU A 130 -3.16 -4.05 -17.68
CA LEU A 130 -2.24 -3.27 -18.53
C LEU A 130 -2.72 -1.84 -18.77
N SER A 131 -4.03 -1.62 -18.90
CA SER A 131 -4.60 -0.29 -19.10
C SER A 131 -4.33 0.63 -17.89
N ASN A 132 -4.39 0.08 -16.68
CA ASN A 132 -4.14 0.82 -15.47
C ASN A 132 -2.64 0.96 -15.16
N ILE A 133 -1.81 -0.01 -15.56
CA ILE A 133 -0.34 0.09 -15.49
C ILE A 133 0.17 1.26 -16.34
N GLU A 134 -0.37 1.44 -17.56
CA GLU A 134 -0.02 2.55 -18.45
C GLU A 134 -0.50 3.89 -17.88
N ALA A 135 -1.73 3.96 -17.39
CA ALA A 135 -2.28 5.17 -16.76
C ALA A 135 -1.48 5.61 -15.52
N ASN A 136 -1.06 4.64 -14.70
CA ASN A 136 -0.24 4.88 -13.50
C ASN A 136 1.23 5.20 -13.82
N SER A 137 1.73 4.81 -15.00
CA SER A 137 3.07 5.17 -15.47
C SER A 137 3.15 6.59 -16.06
N LEU A 138 2.02 7.13 -16.55
CA LEU A 138 1.99 8.36 -17.35
C LEU A 138 1.56 9.63 -16.60
N THR A 139 1.05 9.55 -15.37
CA THR A 139 0.58 10.74 -14.62
C THR A 139 1.54 11.19 -13.52
N LEU A 140 2.55 11.98 -13.88
CA LEU A 140 3.60 12.53 -12.99
C LEU A 140 3.29 13.91 -12.38
N THR A 141 2.08 14.45 -12.55
CA THR A 141 1.76 15.83 -12.13
C THR A 141 1.14 15.95 -10.73
N ASP A 142 0.74 14.85 -10.10
CA ASP A 142 0.20 14.83 -8.74
C ASP A 142 1.26 14.28 -7.76
N PRO A 143 1.69 15.05 -6.73
CA PRO A 143 2.66 14.61 -5.73
C PRO A 143 2.31 13.27 -5.07
N GLY A 144 1.03 12.99 -4.82
CA GLY A 144 0.60 11.72 -4.20
C GLY A 144 0.69 10.51 -5.14
N ARG A 145 0.52 10.75 -6.45
CA ARG A 145 0.73 9.73 -7.49
C ARG A 145 2.21 9.49 -7.76
N SER A 146 3.05 10.50 -7.54
CA SER A 146 4.51 10.38 -7.69
C SER A 146 5.11 9.33 -6.75
N ASP A 147 4.68 9.30 -5.48
CA ASP A 147 5.18 8.34 -4.49
C ASP A 147 4.74 6.90 -4.80
N LEU A 148 3.49 6.70 -5.24
CA LEU A 148 3.02 5.40 -5.69
C LEU A 148 3.76 4.97 -6.96
N ALA A 149 3.85 5.82 -7.97
CA ALA A 149 4.57 5.53 -9.20
C ALA A 149 6.06 5.20 -8.95
N GLN A 150 6.70 5.91 -8.02
CA GLN A 150 8.07 5.59 -7.60
C GLN A 150 8.14 4.22 -6.92
N PHE A 151 7.25 3.94 -5.96
CA PHE A 151 7.20 2.62 -5.32
C PHE A 151 6.97 1.50 -6.34
N LEU A 152 6.10 1.72 -7.32
CA LEU A 152 5.81 0.73 -8.36
C LEU A 152 7.01 0.47 -9.29
N ARG A 153 7.83 1.49 -9.58
CA ARG A 153 9.11 1.31 -10.29
C ARG A 153 10.12 0.50 -9.47
N GLU A 154 10.04 0.62 -8.15
CA GLU A 154 10.92 -0.05 -7.19
C GLU A 154 10.21 -1.22 -6.48
N LEU A 155 9.25 -1.85 -7.16
CA LEU A 155 8.52 -3.01 -6.63
C LEU A 155 9.52 -4.06 -6.13
N PRO A 156 9.28 -4.66 -4.95
CA PRO A 156 10.09 -5.78 -4.48
C PRO A 156 10.25 -6.85 -5.56
N GLN A 157 11.44 -7.45 -5.63
CA GLN A 157 11.80 -8.38 -6.72
C GLN A 157 10.80 -9.54 -6.85
N GLU A 158 10.25 -10.01 -5.73
CA GLU A 158 9.25 -11.07 -5.70
C GLU A 158 7.95 -10.66 -6.40
N ASP A 159 7.44 -9.46 -6.14
CA ASP A 159 6.22 -8.94 -6.78
C ASP A 159 6.43 -8.66 -8.26
N ALA A 160 7.62 -8.19 -8.64
CA ALA A 160 8.00 -8.03 -10.04
C ALA A 160 8.04 -9.38 -10.78
N ARG A 161 8.45 -10.47 -10.12
CA ARG A 161 8.38 -11.83 -10.69
C ARG A 161 6.94 -12.32 -10.78
N LEU A 162 6.15 -12.06 -9.74
CA LEU A 162 4.73 -12.39 -9.69
C LEU A 162 3.99 -11.76 -10.88
N LEU A 163 4.15 -10.45 -11.11
CA LEU A 163 3.52 -9.76 -12.24
C LEU A 163 3.85 -10.40 -13.60
N LYS A 164 5.07 -10.92 -13.79
CA LYS A 164 5.47 -11.55 -15.07
C LYS A 164 4.71 -12.83 -15.39
N ILE A 165 4.23 -13.55 -14.39
CA ILE A 165 3.55 -14.85 -14.57
C ILE A 165 2.02 -14.76 -14.55
N LEU A 166 1.48 -13.58 -14.25
CA LEU A 166 0.03 -13.30 -14.27
C LEU A 166 -0.46 -13.10 -15.70
N ASP A 167 -1.20 -14.09 -16.17
CA ASP A 167 -1.78 -14.19 -17.51
C ASP A 167 -3.31 -14.41 -17.46
N GLY A 168 -3.93 -14.34 -16.28
CA GLY A 168 -5.37 -14.57 -16.12
C GLY A 168 -5.76 -16.04 -16.03
N THR A 169 -4.80 -16.98 -15.93
CA THR A 169 -5.11 -18.43 -15.87
C THR A 169 -4.79 -19.08 -14.53
N LYS A 170 -4.03 -18.40 -13.66
CA LYS A 170 -3.51 -18.96 -12.41
C LYS A 170 -4.17 -18.33 -11.19
N THR A 171 -4.67 -19.19 -10.32
CA THR A 171 -5.12 -18.85 -8.96
C THR A 171 -3.93 -18.63 -8.04
N ILE A 172 -4.17 -18.12 -6.83
CA ILE A 172 -3.15 -17.91 -5.79
C ILE A 172 -2.34 -19.19 -5.54
N GLU A 173 -3.01 -20.34 -5.40
CA GLU A 173 -2.37 -21.65 -5.19
C GLU A 173 -1.41 -22.01 -6.33
N LYS A 174 -1.85 -21.88 -7.59
CA LYS A 174 -1.01 -22.19 -8.75
C LYS A 174 0.19 -21.24 -8.88
N ILE A 175 0.02 -19.97 -8.52
CA ILE A 175 1.08 -18.97 -8.49
C ILE A 175 2.11 -19.31 -7.41
N SER A 176 1.63 -19.69 -6.21
CA SER A 176 2.45 -20.16 -5.09
C SER A 176 3.33 -21.34 -5.49
N GLN A 177 2.74 -22.37 -6.11
CA GLN A 177 3.46 -23.54 -6.62
C GLN A 177 4.49 -23.17 -7.70
N ALA A 178 4.13 -22.30 -8.66
CA ALA A 178 5.02 -21.90 -9.76
C ALA A 178 6.24 -21.08 -9.29
N LEU A 179 6.07 -20.27 -8.24
CA LEU A 179 7.14 -19.44 -7.69
C LEU A 179 7.93 -20.12 -6.56
N GLY A 180 7.43 -21.24 -6.03
CA GLY A 180 8.05 -21.92 -4.88
C GLY A 180 8.01 -21.08 -3.60
N VAL A 181 6.94 -20.31 -3.39
CA VAL A 181 6.76 -19.42 -2.22
C VAL A 181 5.44 -19.75 -1.53
N GLU A 182 5.34 -19.49 -0.23
CA GLU A 182 4.13 -19.75 0.55
C GLU A 182 2.90 -19.00 0.01
N GLU A 183 1.73 -19.66 0.04
CA GLU A 183 0.47 -19.13 -0.49
C GLU A 183 0.09 -17.80 0.15
N ILE A 184 0.21 -17.67 1.48
CA ILE A 184 -0.08 -16.42 2.20
C ILE A 184 0.76 -15.25 1.68
N ARG A 185 2.01 -15.50 1.28
CA ARG A 185 2.91 -14.47 0.76
C ARG A 185 2.48 -14.00 -0.63
N VAL A 186 2.06 -14.93 -1.48
CA VAL A 186 1.43 -14.60 -2.77
C VAL A 186 0.14 -13.83 -2.57
N ALA A 187 -0.72 -14.30 -1.65
CA ALA A 187 -2.02 -13.72 -1.39
C ALA A 187 -1.92 -12.26 -0.90
N ARG A 188 -1.01 -11.97 0.03
CA ARG A 188 -0.71 -10.60 0.50
C ARG A 188 -0.25 -9.68 -0.63
N SER A 189 0.62 -10.20 -1.49
CA SER A 189 1.19 -9.45 -2.60
C SER A 189 0.14 -9.17 -3.68
N LEU A 190 -0.67 -10.17 -4.05
CA LEU A 190 -1.81 -10.01 -4.95
C LEU A 190 -2.86 -9.06 -4.40
N TYR A 191 -3.17 -9.14 -3.11
CA TYR A 191 -4.10 -8.21 -2.48
C TYR A 191 -3.63 -6.76 -2.58
N PHE A 192 -2.35 -6.50 -2.27
CA PHE A 192 -1.79 -5.16 -2.45
C PHE A 192 -1.84 -4.71 -3.92
N LEU A 193 -1.40 -5.56 -4.85
CA LEU A 193 -1.39 -5.23 -6.28
C LEU A 193 -2.82 -4.97 -6.79
N HIS A 194 -3.80 -5.72 -6.29
CA HIS A 194 -5.22 -5.55 -6.63
C HIS A 194 -5.76 -4.23 -6.09
N LEU A 195 -5.42 -3.88 -4.84
CA LEU A 195 -5.75 -2.60 -4.22
C LEU A 195 -5.17 -1.41 -5.01
N THR A 196 -3.96 -1.56 -5.55
CA THR A 196 -3.33 -0.56 -6.42
C THR A 196 -3.83 -0.58 -7.86
N GLY A 197 -4.68 -1.55 -8.21
CA GLY A 197 -5.24 -1.73 -9.54
C GLY A 197 -4.22 -2.20 -10.59
N LEU A 198 -3.08 -2.77 -10.20
CA LEU A 198 -2.11 -3.34 -11.14
C LEU A 198 -2.49 -4.74 -11.61
N VAL A 199 -3.34 -5.42 -10.84
CA VAL A 199 -3.87 -6.74 -11.17
C VAL A 199 -5.37 -6.76 -10.94
N LYS A 200 -6.05 -7.57 -11.74
CA LYS A 200 -7.47 -7.85 -11.60
C LYS A 200 -7.69 -9.35 -11.50
N SER A 201 -8.70 -9.73 -10.72
CA SER A 201 -9.28 -11.06 -10.86
C SER A 201 -9.94 -11.17 -12.21
N VAL A 202 -9.84 -12.33 -12.82
CA VAL A 202 -10.50 -12.65 -14.07
C VAL A 202 -11.64 -13.60 -13.76
N ASP A 203 -12.85 -13.22 -14.13
CA ASP A 203 -13.98 -14.13 -14.00
C ASP A 203 -13.96 -15.15 -15.14
N TRP A 204 -14.50 -16.35 -14.91
CA TRP A 204 -14.48 -17.40 -15.93
C TRP A 204 -15.27 -17.01 -17.19
N GLU A 205 -16.26 -16.13 -17.04
CA GLU A 205 -17.07 -15.58 -18.13
C GLU A 205 -16.22 -14.66 -19.05
N ASP A 206 -15.35 -13.82 -18.48
CA ASP A 206 -14.44 -12.95 -19.24
C ASP A 206 -13.44 -13.76 -20.08
N ILE A 207 -13.00 -14.92 -19.57
CA ILE A 207 -12.06 -15.82 -20.27
C ILE A 207 -12.75 -16.47 -21.47
N ILE A 208 -14.03 -16.84 -21.33
CA ILE A 208 -14.82 -17.43 -22.40
C ILE A 208 -15.08 -16.39 -23.49
N GLU A 209 -15.51 -15.17 -23.12
CA GLU A 209 -15.72 -14.10 -24.11
C GLU A 209 -14.42 -13.69 -24.83
N SER A 210 -13.30 -13.59 -24.11
CA SER A 210 -11.99 -13.29 -24.71
C SER A 210 -11.54 -14.38 -25.69
N LYS A 211 -11.78 -15.66 -25.38
CA LYS A 211 -11.40 -16.76 -26.26
C LYS A 211 -12.36 -16.97 -27.43
N LEU A 212 -13.66 -16.73 -27.23
CA LEU A 212 -14.65 -16.77 -28.31
C LEU A 212 -14.43 -15.62 -29.31
N GLY A 213 -14.09 -14.42 -28.83
CA GLY A 213 -13.71 -13.29 -29.69
C GLY A 213 -12.44 -13.54 -30.52
N GLU A 214 -11.46 -14.29 -29.99
CA GLU A 214 -10.28 -14.72 -30.76
C GLU A 214 -10.62 -15.80 -31.82
N ILE A 215 -11.59 -16.67 -31.53
CA ILE A 215 -12.05 -17.70 -32.48
C ILE A 215 -12.85 -17.07 -33.64
N ASP A 216 -13.71 -16.09 -33.36
CA ASP A 216 -14.49 -15.38 -34.39
C ASP A 216 -13.59 -14.56 -35.34
N MET A 217 -12.43 -14.06 -34.87
CA MET A 217 -11.46 -13.40 -35.74
C MET A 217 -10.68 -14.37 -36.64
N ILE A 218 -10.47 -15.62 -36.21
CA ILE A 218 -9.81 -16.64 -37.04
C ILE A 218 -10.77 -17.08 -38.16
N ASP A 219 -12.06 -17.23 -37.89
CA ASP A 219 -13.06 -17.69 -38.86
C ASP A 219 -13.37 -16.65 -39.97
N LEU A 220 -13.29 -15.35 -39.63
CA LEU A 220 -13.41 -14.26 -40.60
C LEU A 220 -12.15 -14.05 -41.47
N SER A 221 -10.99 -14.56 -41.04
CA SER A 221 -9.75 -14.48 -41.83
C SER A 221 -9.60 -15.62 -42.84
N MET A 222 -10.28 -16.75 -42.63
CA MET A 222 -10.21 -17.94 -43.49
C MET A 222 -11.26 -17.98 -44.60
N THR A 223 -12.28 -17.11 -44.56
CA THR A 223 -13.35 -17.04 -45.57
C THR A 223 -13.08 -16.05 -46.72
N SER A 224 -11.93 -15.36 -46.76
CA SER A 224 -11.59 -14.38 -47.81
C SER A 224 -10.68 -14.88 -48.94
N PHE A 225 -10.25 -16.15 -48.93
CA PHE A 225 -9.46 -16.74 -50.01
C PHE A 225 -10.28 -17.77 -50.80
N GLY A 226 -10.98 -17.32 -51.85
CA GLY A 226 -11.42 -18.21 -52.92
C GLY A 226 -12.74 -17.83 -53.57
N MET A 227 -12.73 -16.81 -54.42
CA MET A 227 -13.49 -16.82 -55.68
C MET A 227 -13.01 -15.68 -56.57
N GLY A 228 -11.89 -15.94 -57.25
CA GLY A 228 -11.44 -15.16 -58.40
C GLY A 228 -11.41 -16.06 -59.64
N ASN A 229 -12.20 -15.67 -60.63
CA ASN A 229 -12.17 -16.07 -62.04
C ASN A 229 -12.85 -17.39 -62.45
N LEU A 230 -14.06 -17.25 -62.99
CA LEU A 230 -14.48 -17.98 -64.17
C LEU A 230 -15.14 -16.99 -65.14
N ARG A 231 -14.39 -16.67 -66.20
CA ARG A 231 -14.91 -16.09 -67.44
C ARG A 231 -15.71 -17.17 -68.17
N LEU A 232 -16.85 -16.80 -68.74
CA LEU A 232 -17.21 -16.97 -70.15
C LEU A 232 -18.33 -16.00 -70.49
#